data_AF-A0A9D1B4Y6-F1
#
_entry.id   AF-A0A9D1B4Y6-F1
#
_cell.length_a   1.000
_cell.length_b   1.000
_cell.length_c   1.000
_cell.angle_alpha   90.00
_cell.angle_beta   90.00
_cell.angle_gamma   90.00
#
_symmetry.space_group_name_H-M   'P 1'
#
loop_
_entity.id
_entity.type
_entity.pdbx_description
1 polymer ?
#
loop_
_entity_poly.entity_id
_entity_poly.type
_entity_poly.pdbx_seq_one_letter_code
_entity_poly.pdbx_strand_id
1 'polypeptide(L)'
;MGKSVVVLGSQWGDEGKGKIVDLLTENASAVVRFQGGHNAGHTLVIGEEKTVLHLIPSGILRPEVCCVIGNGVVLSPAALLKEINMLEARGVPVRERLKLSEACPLIL
;
A
#
# COMPACT_ATOMS: atom_id res chain seq x y z
N MET A 1 -6.45 2.25 24.49
CA MET A 1 -7.28 2.08 23.28
C MET A 1 -6.83 3.14 22.28
N GLY A 2 -6.16 2.75 21.18
CA GLY A 2 -5.68 3.69 20.16
C GLY A 2 -6.81 4.17 19.25
N LYS A 3 -6.64 5.32 18.59
CA LYS A 3 -7.54 5.79 17.51
C LYS A 3 -6.99 5.36 16.16
N SER A 4 -7.87 4.95 15.25
CA SER A 4 -7.52 4.75 13.84
C SER A 4 -7.46 6.10 13.12
N VAL A 5 -6.50 6.27 12.22
CA VAL A 5 -6.33 7.48 11.41
C VAL A 5 -6.68 7.16 9.95
N VAL A 6 -7.50 8.00 9.33
CA VAL A 6 -7.86 7.89 7.92
C VAL A 6 -7.15 8.99 7.14
N VAL A 7 -6.42 8.62 6.09
CA VAL A 7 -5.79 9.55 5.15
C VAL A 7 -6.53 9.45 3.82
N LEU A 8 -7.10 10.57 3.37
CA LEU A 8 -7.85 10.67 2.12
C LEU A 8 -7.51 11.97 1.39
N GLY A 9 -7.86 12.03 0.10
CA GLY A 9 -7.67 13.22 -0.73
C GLY A 9 -8.91 14.08 -0.61
N SER A 10 -8.75 15.36 -0.33
CA SER A 10 -9.87 16.31 -0.22
C SER A 10 -10.19 17.02 -1.53
N GLN A 11 -9.42 16.74 -2.59
CA GLN A 11 -9.49 17.40 -3.89
C GLN A 11 -9.72 16.35 -4.99
N TRP A 12 -9.10 16.52 -6.16
CA TRP A 12 -9.25 15.67 -7.33
C TRP A 12 -8.02 14.78 -7.59
N GLY A 13 -7.39 14.26 -6.54
CA GLY A 13 -6.26 13.34 -6.66
C GLY A 13 -4.90 14.02 -6.61
N ASP A 14 -3.85 13.19 -6.63
CA ASP A 14 -2.43 13.59 -6.62
C ASP A 14 -1.97 14.55 -5.52
N GLU A 15 -2.68 14.57 -4.38
CA GLU A 15 -2.37 15.44 -3.23
C GLU A 15 -1.15 14.96 -2.39
N GLY A 16 -0.41 13.94 -2.87
CA GLY A 16 0.75 13.42 -2.16
C GLY A 16 0.43 12.52 -0.95
N LYS A 17 -0.75 11.90 -0.90
CA LYS A 17 -1.21 11.03 0.20
C LYS A 17 -0.20 9.95 0.60
N GLY A 18 0.45 9.33 -0.37
CA GLY A 18 1.45 8.27 -0.12
C GLY A 18 2.57 8.72 0.83
N LYS A 19 3.03 9.97 0.69
CA LYS A 19 4.05 10.57 1.56
C LYS A 19 3.54 10.78 2.99
N ILE A 20 2.30 11.26 3.14
CA ILE A 20 1.69 11.45 4.47
C ILE A 20 1.45 10.10 5.15
N VAL A 21 0.99 9.10 4.40
CA VAL A 21 0.83 7.75 4.92
C VAL A 21 2.18 7.24 5.41
N ASP A 22 3.24 7.25 4.58
CA ASP A 22 4.57 6.80 5.00
C ASP A 22 5.08 7.51 6.27
N LEU A 23 4.90 8.83 6.39
CA LEU A 23 5.24 9.57 7.60
C LEU A 23 4.49 9.05 8.84
N LEU A 24 3.19 8.83 8.73
CA LEU A 24 2.36 8.36 9.84
C LEU A 24 2.58 6.88 10.17
N THR A 25 3.08 6.09 9.21
CA THR A 25 3.29 4.65 9.41
C THR A 25 4.35 4.30 10.45
N GLU A 26 5.23 5.24 10.81
CA GLU A 26 6.23 5.06 11.87
C GLU A 26 5.59 4.65 13.21
N ASN A 27 4.35 5.07 13.47
CA ASN A 27 3.63 4.77 14.71
C ASN A 27 2.41 3.85 14.50
N ALA A 28 2.31 3.20 13.33
CA ALA A 28 1.15 2.38 12.98
C ALA A 28 1.52 0.89 12.95
N SER A 29 0.73 0.05 13.63
CA SER A 29 0.91 -1.42 13.53
C SER A 29 0.40 -1.99 12.20
N ALA A 30 -0.50 -1.29 11.52
CA ALA A 30 -1.06 -1.73 10.25
C ALA A 30 -1.44 -0.58 9.33
N VAL A 31 -1.37 -0.82 8.02
CA VAL A 31 -1.78 0.10 6.97
C VAL A 31 -2.71 -0.62 6.01
N VAL A 32 -3.90 -0.05 5.84
CA VAL A 32 -5.00 -0.69 5.11
C VAL A 32 -5.37 0.13 3.89
N ARG A 33 -5.37 -0.50 2.71
CA ARG A 33 -6.05 0.05 1.53
C ARG A 33 -7.48 -0.47 1.52
N PHE A 34 -8.46 0.44 1.58
CA PHE A 34 -9.87 0.08 1.75
C PHE A 34 -10.70 0.21 0.46
N GLN A 35 -10.19 0.86 -0.59
CA GLN A 35 -10.89 1.04 -1.87
C GLN A 35 -9.92 1.17 -3.06
N GLY A 36 -10.46 1.08 -4.27
CA GLY A 36 -9.78 1.43 -5.51
C GLY A 36 -9.12 0.21 -6.15
N GLY A 37 -8.09 0.41 -6.97
CA GLY A 37 -7.36 -0.69 -7.60
C GLY A 37 -5.89 -0.34 -7.82
N HIS A 38 -5.32 -0.89 -8.89
CA HIS A 38 -3.93 -0.66 -9.31
C HIS A 38 -3.76 0.60 -10.17
N ASN A 39 -4.77 1.49 -10.17
CA ASN A 39 -4.77 2.77 -10.87
C ASN A 39 -4.22 3.93 -10.03
N ALA A 40 -3.93 3.71 -8.74
CA ALA A 40 -3.24 4.68 -7.91
C ALA A 40 -1.74 4.74 -8.27
N GLY A 41 -1.06 5.84 -7.95
CA GLY A 41 0.39 6.02 -8.16
C GLY A 41 1.08 6.65 -6.96
N HIS A 42 1.17 5.92 -5.85
CA HIS A 42 1.81 6.43 -4.64
C HIS A 42 3.32 6.37 -4.78
N THR A 43 3.93 7.52 -5.08
CA THR A 43 5.38 7.66 -5.08
C THR A 43 5.90 7.86 -3.67
N LEU A 44 6.81 6.98 -3.24
CA LEU A 44 7.58 7.07 -2.01
C LEU A 44 9.03 7.33 -2.35
N VAL A 45 9.68 8.21 -1.58
CA VAL A 45 11.11 8.49 -1.67
C VAL A 45 11.70 8.28 -0.28
N ILE A 46 12.54 7.25 -0.14
CA ILE A 46 13.25 6.92 1.10
C ILE A 46 14.74 6.97 0.81
N GLY A 47 15.46 7.93 1.41
CA GLY A 47 16.84 8.22 1.03
C GLY A 47 16.93 8.64 -0.44
N GLU A 48 17.75 7.93 -1.21
CA GLU A 48 17.93 8.16 -2.66
C GLU A 48 17.02 7.28 -3.52
N GLU A 49 16.27 6.34 -2.92
CA GLU A 49 15.45 5.40 -3.67
C GLU A 49 14.01 5.89 -3.85
N LYS A 50 13.57 5.90 -5.12
CA LYS A 50 12.18 6.18 -5.51
C LYS A 50 11.44 4.88 -5.78
N THR A 51 10.31 4.68 -5.11
CA THR A 51 9.41 3.53 -5.30
C THR A 51 8.02 4.03 -5.66
N VAL A 52 7.43 3.50 -6.74
CA VAL A 52 6.04 3.80 -7.10
C VAL A 52 5.20 2.58 -6.77
N LEU A 53 4.19 2.78 -5.93
CA LEU A 53 3.25 1.74 -5.53
C LEU A 53 1.88 1.98 -6.14
N HIS A 54 1.29 0.91 -6.67
CA HIS A 54 0.02 0.95 -7.39
C HIS A 54 -1.09 0.26 -6.62
N LEU A 55 -0.86 -0.93 -6.07
CA LEU A 55 -1.85 -1.72 -5.34
C LEU A 55 -1.43 -1.99 -3.89
N ILE A 56 -0.14 -2.27 -3.67
CA ILE A 56 0.37 -2.54 -2.32
C ILE A 56 0.27 -1.27 -1.45
N PRO A 57 -0.14 -1.37 -0.17
CA PRO A 57 -0.17 -0.23 0.74
C PRO A 57 1.21 0.41 0.97
N SER A 58 1.26 1.73 1.10
CA SER A 58 2.51 2.49 1.23
C SER A 58 3.35 2.14 2.47
N GLY A 59 2.76 1.49 3.48
CA GLY A 59 3.49 1.01 4.66
C GLY A 59 4.44 -0.16 4.39
N ILE A 60 4.44 -0.75 3.19
CA ILE A 60 5.23 -1.97 2.91
C ILE A 60 6.75 -1.77 3.03
N LEU A 61 7.23 -0.52 3.00
CA LEU A 61 8.63 -0.20 3.18
C LEU A 61 9.05 -0.09 4.65
N ARG A 62 8.10 -0.19 5.59
CA ARG A 62 8.39 -0.19 7.04
C ARG A 62 8.41 -1.62 7.59
N PRO A 63 9.53 -2.09 8.18
CA PRO A 63 9.69 -3.49 8.59
C PRO A 63 8.59 -4.04 9.50
N GLU A 64 8.14 -3.26 10.48
CA GLU A 64 7.20 -3.73 11.51
C GLU A 64 5.72 -3.51 11.16
N VAL A 65 5.42 -3.02 9.95
CA VAL A 65 4.06 -2.64 9.56
C VAL A 65 3.37 -3.75 8.78
N CYS A 66 2.23 -4.21 9.30
CA CYS A 66 1.35 -5.13 8.57
C CYS A 66 0.57 -4.37 7.49
N CYS A 67 0.66 -4.82 6.24
CA CYS A 67 -0.06 -4.23 5.13
C CYS A 67 -1.29 -5.07 4.77
N VAL A 68 -2.44 -4.42 4.60
CA VAL A 68 -3.69 -5.10 4.29
C VAL A 68 -4.35 -4.49 3.06
N ILE A 69 -4.74 -5.35 2.12
CA ILE A 69 -5.66 -5.01 1.04
C ILE A 69 -7.06 -5.47 1.47
N GLY A 70 -7.92 -4.50 1.77
CA GLY A 70 -9.29 -4.74 2.22
C GLY A 70 -10.25 -5.05 1.08
N ASN A 71 -11.42 -5.59 1.41
CA ASN A 71 -12.43 -6.10 0.47
C ASN A 71 -12.99 -5.07 -0.52
N GLY A 72 -12.85 -3.76 -0.25
CA GLY A 72 -13.29 -2.71 -1.17
C GLY A 72 -12.33 -2.45 -2.34
N VAL A 73 -11.19 -3.16 -2.40
CA VAL A 73 -10.21 -3.04 -3.47
C VAL A 73 -10.50 -4.03 -4.59
N VAL A 74 -10.56 -3.53 -5.83
CA VAL A 74 -10.58 -4.37 -7.04
C VAL A 74 -9.14 -4.78 -7.39
N LEU A 75 -8.86 -6.09 -7.31
CA LEU A 75 -7.52 -6.65 -7.32
C LEU A 75 -7.21 -7.27 -8.69
N SER A 76 -6.14 -6.81 -9.34
CA SER A 76 -5.57 -7.51 -10.50
C SER A 76 -4.44 -8.43 -10.01
N PRO A 77 -4.56 -9.77 -10.15
CA PRO A 77 -3.50 -10.70 -9.73
C PRO A 77 -2.19 -10.45 -10.47
N ALA A 78 -2.26 -10.13 -11.77
CA ALA A 78 -1.09 -9.82 -12.58
C ALA A 78 -0.36 -8.56 -12.08
N ALA A 79 -1.10 -7.48 -11.80
CA ALA A 79 -0.52 -6.27 -11.25
C ALA A 79 0.09 -6.49 -9.86
N LEU A 80 -0.61 -7.24 -8.99
CA LEU A 80 -0.13 -7.57 -7.65
C LEU A 80 1.18 -8.36 -7.71
N LEU A 81 1.25 -9.43 -8.49
CA LEU A 81 2.45 -10.27 -8.60
C LEU A 81 3.64 -9.48 -9.18
N LYS A 82 3.40 -8.61 -10.16
CA LYS A 82 4.42 -7.71 -10.70
C LYS A 82 5.00 -6.80 -9.61
N GLU A 83 4.14 -6.21 -8.78
CA GLU A 83 4.56 -5.30 -7.71
C GLU A 83 5.28 -6.05 -6.57
N ILE A 84 4.80 -7.26 -6.21
CA ILE A 84 5.47 -8.15 -5.25
C ILE A 84 6.89 -8.47 -5.73
N ASN A 85 7.05 -8.95 -6.96
CA ASN A 85 8.34 -9.35 -7.50
C ASN A 85 9.32 -8.17 -7.57
N MET A 86 8.84 -6.97 -7.95
CA MET A 86 9.64 -5.74 -7.97
C MET A 86 10.19 -5.39 -6.58
N LEU A 87 9.35 -5.49 -5.54
CA LEU A 87 9.72 -5.17 -4.16
C LEU A 87 10.65 -6.24 -3.56
N GLU A 88 10.35 -7.52 -3.78
CA GLU A 88 11.17 -8.62 -3.28
C GLU A 88 12.56 -8.65 -3.94
N ALA A 89 12.67 -8.29 -5.22
CA ALA A 89 13.96 -8.12 -5.89
C ALA A 89 14.84 -7.02 -5.25
N ARG A 90 14.24 -6.13 -4.46
CA ARG A 90 14.91 -5.07 -3.69
C ARG A 90 15.04 -5.42 -2.20
N GLY A 91 14.80 -6.68 -1.82
CA GLY A 91 14.94 -7.16 -0.44
C GLY A 91 13.78 -6.82 0.48
N VAL A 92 12.64 -6.36 -0.05
CA VAL A 92 11.44 -6.07 0.74
C VAL A 92 10.64 -7.38 0.92
N PRO A 93 10.49 -7.94 2.14
CA PRO A 93 9.77 -9.21 2.34
C PRO A 93 8.25 -8.96 2.28
N VAL A 94 7.68 -8.92 1.07
CA VAL A 94 6.28 -8.55 0.87
C VAL A 94 5.33 -9.62 1.37
N ARG A 95 5.56 -10.89 1.01
CA ARG A 95 4.67 -12.01 1.37
C ARG A 95 4.55 -12.26 2.87
N GLU A 96 5.55 -11.85 3.65
CA GLU A 96 5.52 -11.96 5.11
C GLU A 96 4.57 -10.93 5.74
N ARG A 97 4.42 -9.75 5.12
CA ARG A 97 3.77 -8.58 5.71
C ARG A 97 2.46 -8.17 5.02
N LEU A 98 2.20 -8.68 3.82
CA LEU A 98 0.97 -8.39 3.08
C LEU A 98 -0.12 -9.43 3.40
N LYS A 99 -1.31 -8.94 3.75
CA LYS A 99 -2.53 -9.72 3.91
C LYS A 99 -3.59 -9.25 2.90
N LEU A 100 -4.36 -10.20 2.40
CA LEU A 100 -5.43 -9.97 1.42
C LEU A 100 -6.76 -10.38 2.03
N SER A 101 -7.80 -9.57 1.85
CA SER A 101 -9.16 -10.03 2.07
C SER A 101 -9.58 -10.97 0.95
N GLU A 102 -10.14 -12.13 1.30
CA GLU A 102 -10.71 -13.08 0.33
C GLU A 102 -11.90 -12.51 -0.46
N ALA A 103 -12.51 -11.43 0.04
CA ALA A 103 -13.67 -10.78 -0.57
C ALA A 103 -13.30 -9.70 -1.61
N CYS A 104 -12.02 -9.55 -1.97
CA CYS A 104 -11.63 -8.61 -3.03
C CYS A 104 -12.14 -9.09 -4.40
N PRO A 105 -12.89 -8.28 -5.16
CA PRO A 105 -13.22 -8.61 -6.54
C PRO A 105 -11.96 -8.69 -7.40
N LEU A 106 -11.95 -9.59 -8.39
CA LEU A 106 -10.83 -9.76 -9.31
C LEU A 106 -11.01 -8.98 -10.61
N ILE A 107 -9.91 -8.37 -11.07
CA ILE A 107 -9.75 -7.84 -12.42
C ILE A 107 -8.99 -8.92 -13.22
N LEU A 108 -9.61 -9.44 -14.28
CA LEU A 108 -9.09 -10.52 -15.14
C LEU A 108 -8.76 -10.00 -16.54
#